data_AF-A0A9E6MSM5-F1
#
_entry.id   AF-A0A9E6MSM5-F1
#
_cell.length_a   1.000
_cell.length_b   1.000
_cell.length_c   1.000
_cell.angle_alpha   90.00
_cell.angle_beta   90.00
_cell.angle_gamma   90.00
#
_symmetry.space_group_name_H-M   'P 1'
#
loop_
_entity.id
_entity.type
_entity.pdbx_description
1 polymer ?
#
loop_
_entity_poly.entity_id
_entity_poly.type
_entity_poly.pdbx_seq_one_letter_code
_entity_poly.pdbx_strand_id
1 'polypeptide(L)'
;MTSSTLKNILEQTILGCQNVKHLPSNKNWDSSFNINDKFIVEISRVSTDRSIIRVYGFNDFQNQTLSKKITIEFERVKFEDQCTFSIDVKNASRETEDYAYEIIGRVLNRFKGNKIT
;
A
#
# COMPACT_ATOMS: atom_id res chain seq x y z
N MET A 1 13.81 20.85 -2.00
CA MET A 1 13.48 19.40 -1.94
C MET A 1 12.06 19.25 -2.43
N THR A 2 11.82 18.49 -3.50
CA THR A 2 10.44 18.13 -3.89
C THR A 2 9.88 17.24 -2.77
N SER A 3 8.90 17.73 -2.02
CA SER A 3 8.21 16.89 -1.03
C SER A 3 7.58 15.71 -1.78
N SER A 4 8.15 14.52 -1.63
CA SER A 4 7.58 13.31 -2.22
C SER A 4 6.20 13.09 -1.59
N THR A 5 5.17 13.01 -2.43
CA THR A 5 3.81 12.67 -2.01
C THR A 5 3.82 11.33 -1.28
N LEU A 6 2.88 11.14 -0.34
CA LEU A 6 2.75 9.87 0.37
C LEU A 6 2.57 8.70 -0.61
N LYS A 7 1.76 8.88 -1.65
CA LYS A 7 1.59 7.92 -2.76
C LYS A 7 2.92 7.46 -3.35
N ASN A 8 3.84 8.37 -3.65
CA ASN A 8 5.14 8.01 -4.21
C ASN A 8 5.98 7.17 -3.22
N ILE A 9 5.92 7.48 -1.92
CA ILE A 9 6.60 6.68 -0.87
C ILE A 9 6.02 5.28 -0.81
N LEU A 10 4.70 5.14 -0.88
CA LEU A 10 4.02 3.84 -0.88
C LEU A 10 4.42 3.02 -2.11
N GLU A 11 4.41 3.60 -3.31
CA GLU A 11 4.87 2.93 -4.53
C GLU A 11 6.32 2.45 -4.41
N GLN A 12 7.22 3.30 -3.93
CA GLN A 12 8.62 2.93 -3.73
C GLN A 12 8.80 1.85 -2.66
N THR A 13 7.88 1.77 -1.69
CA THR A 13 7.86 0.69 -0.70
C THR A 13 7.47 -0.63 -1.36
N ILE A 14 6.42 -0.62 -2.19
CA ILE A 14 5.97 -1.81 -2.92
C ILE A 14 7.02 -2.26 -3.94
N LEU A 15 7.63 -1.35 -4.69
CA LEU A 15 8.71 -1.66 -5.63
C LEU A 15 9.96 -2.25 -4.97
N GLY A 16 10.13 -2.07 -3.66
CA GLY A 16 11.17 -2.72 -2.86
C GLY A 16 10.85 -4.16 -2.45
N CYS A 17 9.67 -4.69 -2.78
CA CYS A 17 9.33 -6.10 -2.59
C CYS A 17 9.98 -6.99 -3.67
N GLN A 18 10.01 -8.30 -3.43
CA GLN A 18 10.49 -9.26 -4.43
C GLN A 18 9.42 -9.55 -5.49
N ASN A 19 9.87 -9.74 -6.74
CA ASN A 19 9.06 -10.08 -7.91
C ASN A 19 7.79 -9.23 -8.08
N VAL A 20 8.00 -7.91 -8.21
CA VAL A 20 6.92 -6.96 -8.47
C VAL A 20 6.73 -6.75 -9.97
N LYS A 21 5.49 -6.88 -10.43
CA LYS A 21 5.08 -6.54 -11.80
C LYS A 21 4.06 -5.41 -11.74
N HIS A 22 4.26 -4.37 -12.53
CA HIS A 22 3.24 -3.36 -12.74
C HIS A 22 2.06 -3.97 -13.50
N LEU A 23 0.84 -3.70 -13.02
CA LEU A 23 -0.37 -4.00 -13.75
C LEU A 23 -0.85 -2.76 -14.51
N PRO A 24 -1.59 -2.92 -15.62
CA PRO A 24 -2.20 -1.81 -16.33
C PRO A 24 -3.02 -0.96 -15.37
N SER A 25 -2.90 0.37 -15.48
CA SER A 25 -3.67 1.28 -14.64
C SER A 25 -5.17 1.08 -14.86
N ASN A 26 -5.85 0.85 -13.75
CA ASN A 26 -7.30 0.86 -13.61
C ASN A 26 -7.74 2.32 -13.43
N LYS A 27 -8.81 2.77 -14.10
CA LYS A 27 -9.31 4.16 -14.01
C LYS A 27 -9.53 4.69 -12.58
N ASN A 28 -9.70 3.80 -11.61
CA ASN A 28 -9.99 4.12 -10.21
C ASN A 28 -8.75 4.12 -9.29
N TRP A 29 -7.59 3.68 -9.78
CA TRP A 29 -6.37 3.55 -8.99
C TRP A 29 -5.16 4.12 -9.73
N ASP A 30 -4.34 4.89 -9.03
CA ASP A 30 -3.17 5.51 -9.63
C ASP A 30 -2.15 4.44 -10.06
N SER A 31 -2.05 3.37 -9.26
CA SER A 31 -1.04 2.33 -9.45
C SER A 31 -1.57 0.97 -9.00
N SER A 32 -1.17 -0.08 -9.71
CA SER A 32 -1.51 -1.45 -9.38
C SER A 32 -0.31 -2.36 -9.61
N PHE A 33 -0.08 -3.29 -8.67
CA PHE A 33 1.08 -4.15 -8.63
C PHE A 33 0.67 -5.60 -8.34
N ASN A 34 1.27 -6.54 -9.06
CA ASN A 34 1.26 -7.94 -8.73
C ASN A 34 2.57 -8.31 -8.02
N ILE A 35 2.47 -8.89 -6.83
CA ILE A 35 3.60 -9.28 -5.99
C ILE A 35 3.66 -10.79 -5.88
N ASN A 36 4.75 -11.39 -6.37
CA ASN A 36 5.01 -12.83 -6.30
C ASN A 36 3.88 -13.70 -6.90
N ASP A 37 3.01 -13.16 -7.77
CA ASP A 37 1.81 -13.84 -8.26
C ASP A 37 0.88 -14.34 -7.13
N LYS A 38 1.00 -13.71 -5.94
CA LYS A 38 0.27 -14.05 -4.71
C LYS A 38 -0.66 -12.93 -4.26
N PHE A 39 -0.22 -11.68 -4.39
CA PHE A 39 -0.97 -10.54 -3.92
C PHE A 39 -1.09 -9.48 -4.99
N ILE A 40 -2.24 -8.81 -5.02
CA ILE A 40 -2.41 -7.57 -5.77
C ILE A 40 -2.45 -6.40 -4.79
N VAL A 41 -1.70 -5.36 -5.11
CA VAL A 41 -1.67 -4.11 -4.35
C VAL A 41 -2.08 -2.97 -5.26
N GLU A 42 -3.18 -2.29 -4.93
CA GLU A 42 -3.61 -1.07 -5.60
C GLU A 42 -3.36 0.15 -4.70
N ILE A 43 -2.91 1.26 -5.27
CA ILE A 43 -2.59 2.51 -4.55
C ILE A 43 -3.34 3.67 -5.19
N SER A 44 -3.94 4.52 -4.36
CA SER A 44 -4.60 5.76 -4.78
C SER A 44 -4.20 6.92 -3.86
N ARG A 45 -3.89 8.06 -4.47
CA ARG A 45 -3.63 9.32 -3.79
C ARG A 45 -4.96 9.99 -3.45
N VAL A 46 -5.16 10.27 -2.15
CA VAL A 46 -6.28 11.11 -1.69
C VAL A 46 -5.85 12.58 -1.64
N SER A 47 -4.66 12.85 -1.11
CA SER A 47 -4.02 14.18 -1.09
C SER A 47 -2.50 14.04 -1.10
N THR A 48 -1.75 15.14 -0.96
CA THR A 48 -0.28 15.09 -0.83
C THR A 48 0.18 14.21 0.33
N ASP A 49 -0.56 14.27 1.45
CA ASP A 49 -0.20 13.65 2.73
C ASP A 49 -1.10 12.45 3.07
N ARG A 50 -2.06 12.08 2.22
CA ARG A 50 -3.00 10.99 2.47
C ARG A 50 -3.10 10.06 1.26
N SER A 51 -3.06 8.76 1.48
CA SER A 51 -3.12 7.75 0.41
C SER A 51 -3.73 6.45 0.90
N ILE A 52 -4.39 5.74 0.00
CA ILE A 52 -5.07 4.47 0.28
C ILE A 52 -4.34 3.34 -0.45
N ILE A 53 -4.14 2.24 0.25
CA ILE A 53 -3.72 0.96 -0.30
C ILE A 53 -4.87 -0.03 -0.20
N ARG A 54 -5.07 -0.83 -1.24
CA ARG A 54 -5.85 -2.06 -1.18
C ARG A 54 -4.97 -3.26 -1.43
N VAL A 55 -5.12 -4.28 -0.60
CA VAL A 55 -4.43 -5.56 -0.72
C VAL A 55 -5.47 -6.65 -0.99
N TYR A 56 -5.20 -7.47 -1.99
CA TYR A 56 -6.02 -8.62 -2.38
C TYR A 56 -5.13 -9.86 -2.47
N GLY A 57 -5.68 -11.03 -2.17
CA GLY A 57 -5.14 -12.28 -2.70
C GLY A 57 -5.27 -12.31 -4.23
N PHE A 58 -4.27 -12.83 -4.94
CA PHE A 58 -4.24 -12.87 -6.40
C PHE A 58 -5.48 -13.57 -6.99
N ASN A 59 -5.85 -14.72 -6.42
CA ASN A 59 -7.04 -15.47 -6.87
C ASN A 59 -8.34 -14.70 -6.61
N ASP A 60 -8.47 -14.03 -5.47
CA ASP A 60 -9.67 -13.23 -5.17
C ASP A 60 -9.78 -12.03 -6.13
N PHE A 61 -8.66 -11.44 -6.54
CA PHE A 61 -8.63 -10.38 -7.55
C PHE A 61 -9.03 -10.89 -8.93
N GLN A 62 -8.45 -12.00 -9.40
CA GLN A 62 -8.78 -12.62 -10.70
C GLN A 62 -10.26 -13.04 -10.77
N ASN A 63 -10.78 -13.60 -9.68
CA ASN A 63 -12.19 -14.01 -9.57
C ASN A 63 -13.15 -12.84 -9.28
N GLN A 64 -12.66 -11.59 -9.33
CA GLN A 64 -13.43 -10.37 -9.05
C GLN A 64 -14.15 -10.38 -7.70
N THR A 65 -13.64 -11.13 -6.72
CA THR A 65 -14.16 -11.21 -5.36
C THR A 65 -13.61 -10.04 -4.53
N LEU A 66 -13.78 -8.81 -5.04
CA LEU A 66 -13.18 -7.57 -4.52
C LEU A 66 -13.73 -7.15 -3.14
N SER A 67 -14.72 -7.87 -2.61
CA SER A 67 -15.20 -7.72 -1.24
C SER A 67 -14.20 -8.26 -0.21
N LYS A 68 -13.32 -9.20 -0.58
CA LYS A 68 -12.30 -9.82 0.29
C LYS A 68 -10.99 -9.03 0.35
N LYS A 69 -11.09 -7.71 0.24
CA LYS A 69 -9.92 -6.81 0.24
C LYS A 69 -9.62 -6.32 1.65
N ILE A 70 -8.35 -5.99 1.85
CA ILE A 70 -7.93 -5.19 2.99
C ILE A 70 -7.67 -3.78 2.50
N THR A 71 -8.27 -2.80 3.15
CA THR A 71 -8.03 -1.38 2.85
C THR A 71 -7.20 -0.78 3.96
N ILE A 72 -6.09 -0.16 3.60
CA ILE A 72 -5.21 0.56 4.52
C ILE A 72 -5.19 2.00 4.08
N GLU A 73 -5.48 2.91 4.99
CA GLU A 73 -5.34 4.34 4.76
C GLU A 73 -4.13 4.85 5.53
N PHE A 74 -3.21 5.50 4.84
CA PHE A 74 -2.06 6.15 5.42
C PHE A 74 -2.23 7.67 5.39
N GLU A 75 -1.82 8.31 6.47
CA GLU A 75 -1.76 9.76 6.59
C GLU A 75 -0.40 10.18 7.17
N ARG A 76 0.25 11.17 6.55
CA ARG A 76 1.45 11.78 7.11
C ARG A 76 1.02 12.78 8.18
N VAL A 77 1.64 12.69 9.35
CA VAL A 77 1.41 13.66 10.42
C VAL A 77 2.13 14.95 10.06
N LYS A 78 1.41 16.07 10.02
CA LYS A 78 2.03 17.37 9.67
C LYS A 78 3.09 17.74 10.70
N PHE A 79 4.22 18.27 10.20
CA PHE A 79 5.36 18.74 11.01
C PHE A 79 6.15 17.64 11.74
N GLU A 80 5.79 16.37 11.53
CA GLU A 80 6.53 15.22 12.05
C GLU A 80 6.92 14.30 10.88
N ASP A 81 8.11 13.70 10.91
CA ASP A 81 8.48 12.63 9.98
C ASP A 81 7.79 11.31 10.33
N GLN A 82 6.49 11.37 10.63
CA GLN A 82 5.68 10.25 11.08
C GLN A 82 4.53 9.98 10.11
N CYS A 83 4.08 8.74 10.13
CA CYS A 83 2.94 8.28 9.35
C CYS A 83 2.02 7.46 10.25
N THR A 84 0.74 7.81 10.27
CA THR A 84 -0.32 7.05 10.90
C THR A 84 -1.04 6.20 9.85
N PHE A 85 -1.73 5.17 10.32
CA PHE A 85 -2.56 4.35 9.44
C PHE A 85 -3.85 3.91 10.14
N SER A 86 -4.85 3.61 9.33
CA SER A 86 -6.04 2.85 9.72
C SER A 86 -6.22 1.68 8.76
N ILE A 87 -6.78 0.56 9.26
CA ILE A 87 -6.94 -0.67 8.48
C ILE A 87 -8.36 -1.21 8.63
N ASP A 88 -8.97 -1.57 7.51
CA ASP A 88 -10.27 -2.25 7.41
C ASP A 88 -10.05 -3.62 6.77
N VAL A 89 -10.25 -4.68 7.56
CA VAL A 89 -10.10 -6.08 7.14
C VAL A 89 -11.48 -6.68 6.93
N LYS A 90 -11.83 -7.00 5.68
CA LYS A 90 -13.14 -7.60 5.34
C LYS A 90 -12.97 -8.93 4.62
N ASN A 91 -13.32 -10.02 5.30
CA ASN A 91 -13.40 -11.38 4.73
C ASN A 91 -12.14 -11.83 3.94
N ALA A 92 -11.00 -11.21 4.21
CA ALA A 92 -9.73 -11.54 3.58
C ALA A 92 -9.16 -12.83 4.18
N SER A 93 -8.34 -13.55 3.42
CA SER A 93 -7.61 -14.70 3.97
C SER A 93 -6.57 -14.24 5.00
N ARG A 94 -6.19 -15.14 5.92
CA ARG A 94 -5.14 -14.85 6.90
C ARG A 94 -3.81 -14.47 6.24
N GLU A 95 -3.44 -15.14 5.16
CA GLU A 95 -2.24 -14.82 4.38
C GLU A 95 -2.29 -13.39 3.80
N THR A 96 -3.46 -12.91 3.37
CA THR A 96 -3.63 -11.53 2.88
C THR A 96 -3.51 -10.51 4.01
N GLU A 97 -4.04 -10.85 5.19
CA GLU A 97 -3.93 -10.05 6.40
C GLU A 97 -2.48 -9.92 6.87
N ASP A 98 -1.74 -11.03 6.95
CA ASP A 98 -0.33 -11.04 7.34
C ASP A 98 0.50 -10.18 6.37
N TYR A 99 0.24 -10.27 5.06
CA TYR A 99 0.94 -9.45 4.06
C TYR A 99 0.56 -7.96 4.14
N ALA A 100 -0.69 -7.63 4.47
CA ALA A 100 -1.09 -6.25 4.71
C ALA A 100 -0.32 -5.62 5.89
N TYR A 101 -0.13 -6.37 6.98
CA TYR A 101 0.71 -5.93 8.10
C TYR A 101 2.19 -5.83 7.74
N GLU A 102 2.71 -6.70 6.86
CA GLU A 102 4.06 -6.57 6.33
C GLU A 102 4.24 -5.23 5.57
N ILE A 103 3.29 -4.88 4.70
CA ILE A 103 3.29 -3.59 3.99
C ILE A 103 3.30 -2.43 4.99
N ILE A 104 2.43 -2.46 6.01
CA ILE A 104 2.41 -1.44 7.07
C ILE A 104 3.78 -1.32 7.73
N GLY A 105 4.38 -2.44 8.13
CA GLY A 105 5.71 -2.45 8.75
C GLY A 105 6.79 -1.83 7.86
N ARG A 106 6.80 -2.16 6.57
CA ARG A 106 7.75 -1.59 5.58
C ARG A 106 7.55 -0.09 5.40
N VAL A 107 6.29 0.37 5.32
CA VAL A 107 5.97 1.79 5.20
C VAL A 107 6.45 2.54 6.44
N LEU A 108 6.08 2.10 7.64
CA LEU A 108 6.48 2.74 8.89
C LEU A 108 8.01 2.78 9.05
N ASN A 109 8.72 1.74 8.62
CA ASN A 109 10.19 1.73 8.64
C ASN A 109 10.81 2.80 7.74
N ARG A 110 10.18 3.16 6.61
CA ARG A 110 10.65 4.29 5.78
C ARG A 110 10.50 5.64 6.49
N PHE A 111 9.47 5.81 7.32
CA PHE A 111 9.27 7.05 8.08
C PHE A 111 10.19 7.12 9.31
N LYS A 112 10.56 5.98 9.91
CA LYS A 112 11.55 5.93 11.01
C LYS A 112 12.97 6.33 10.60
N GLY A 113 13.32 6.25 9.31
CA GLY A 113 14.67 6.45 8.78
C GLY A 113 15.09 7.90 8.53
N ASN A 114 14.20 8.89 8.67
CA ASN A 114 14.51 10.31 8.43
C ASN A 114 14.99 11.06 9.68
N LYS A 115 15.56 10.37 10.68
CA LYS A 115 16.43 11.05 11.65
C LYS A 115 17.73 11.45 10.95
N ILE A 116 17.71 12.61 10.31
CA ILE A 116 18.93 13.33 9.95
C ILE A 116 19.59 13.73 11.28
N THR A 117 20.65 13.03 11.67
CA THR A 117 21.68 13.56 12.58
C THR A 117 22.42 14.70 11.92
#